data_AF-A0A2A5JVU3-F1
#
_entry.id   AF-A0A2A5JVU3-F1
#
_cell.length_a   1.000
_cell.length_b   1.000
_cell.length_c   1.000
_cell.angle_alpha   90.00
_cell.angle_beta   90.00
_cell.angle_gamma   90.00
#
_symmetry.space_group_name_H-M   'P 1'
#
loop_
_entity.id
_entity.type
_entity.pdbx_description
1 polymer ?
#
loop_
_entity_poly.entity_id
_entity_poly.type
_entity_poly.pdbx_seq_one_letter_code
_entity_poly.pdbx_strand_id
1 'polypeptide(L)'
;MRVSWIFLLICAAVATSLSVIYIHFNHYADIVMLAGIILFCFMAKNLENIKHISAVLFIVTAIEYTFVSYFFSLNSMGLPAFQSNALLFGTHLFVDLTLLFVLKYRVRLSLRYIRRTTPDNWRSIYMTYADPILYGIYFVFVIVDLAAFGENIIRNLEYVGVNESFAKQFWSWSWVYKNYEILKSILLSCVITTLLATIFVERQRPDAADEEELEQGS
;
A
#
# COMPACT_ATOMS: atom_id res chain seq x y z
N MET A 1 -32.19 2.02 10.47
CA MET A 1 -31.15 2.24 11.50
C MET A 1 -30.56 0.95 12.09
N ARG A 2 -31.34 -0.06 12.52
CA ARG A 2 -30.79 -1.29 13.14
C ARG A 2 -29.85 -2.13 12.25
N VAL A 3 -30.10 -2.17 10.95
CA VAL A 3 -29.26 -2.90 9.98
C VAL A 3 -27.84 -2.30 9.86
N SER A 4 -27.71 -0.98 10.02
CA SER A 4 -26.41 -0.28 9.97
C SER A 4 -25.53 -0.61 11.19
N TRP A 5 -26.13 -0.76 12.38
CA TRP A 5 -25.41 -1.15 13.59
C TRP A 5 -24.93 -2.60 13.57
N ILE A 6 -25.76 -3.51 13.04
CA ILE A 6 -25.37 -4.91 12.85
C ILE A 6 -24.23 -5.01 11.82
N PHE A 7 -24.32 -4.26 10.73
CA PHE A 7 -23.25 -4.18 9.74
C PHE A 7 -21.94 -3.64 10.33
N LEU A 8 -22.00 -2.57 11.13
CA LEU A 8 -20.84 -2.02 11.84
C LEU A 8 -20.24 -3.02 12.83
N LEU A 9 -21.07 -3.77 13.57
CA LEU A 9 -20.60 -4.82 14.48
C LEU A 9 -19.94 -5.98 13.74
N ILE A 10 -20.48 -6.38 12.59
CA ILE A 10 -19.87 -7.40 11.73
C ILE A 10 -18.53 -6.88 11.19
N CYS A 11 -18.48 -5.64 10.69
CA CYS A 11 -17.23 -5.04 10.22
C CYS A 11 -16.20 -4.92 11.34
N ALA A 12 -16.60 -4.53 12.55
CA ALA A 12 -15.73 -4.45 13.71
C ALA A 12 -15.23 -5.84 14.13
N ALA A 13 -16.09 -6.86 14.13
CA ALA A 13 -15.72 -8.24 14.44
C ALA A 13 -14.74 -8.81 13.41
N VAL A 14 -14.98 -8.56 12.12
CA VAL A 14 -14.08 -8.95 11.03
C VAL A 14 -12.75 -8.19 11.12
N ALA A 15 -12.77 -6.90 11.39
CA ALA A 15 -11.55 -6.11 11.56
C ALA A 15 -10.73 -6.59 12.78
N THR A 16 -11.41 -6.94 13.88
CA THR A 16 -10.77 -7.44 15.10
C THR A 16 -10.19 -8.84 14.88
N SER A 17 -10.91 -9.74 14.21
CA SER A 17 -10.41 -11.08 13.91
C SER A 17 -9.24 -11.05 12.92
N LEU A 18 -9.30 -10.20 11.89
CA LEU A 18 -8.18 -9.94 11.00
C LEU A 18 -6.98 -9.35 11.75
N SER A 19 -7.19 -8.45 12.72
CA SER A 19 -6.13 -7.90 13.55
C SER A 19 -5.48 -8.96 14.46
N VAL A 20 -6.26 -9.89 15.02
CA VAL A 20 -5.74 -11.01 15.83
C VAL A 20 -4.95 -12.00 14.98
N ILE A 21 -5.46 -12.31 13.77
CA ILE A 21 -4.73 -13.13 12.80
C ILE A 21 -3.42 -12.44 12.40
N TYR A 22 -3.46 -11.14 12.13
CA TYR A 22 -2.29 -10.34 11.80
C TYR A 22 -1.22 -10.37 12.92
N ILE A 23 -1.62 -10.20 14.18
CA ILE A 23 -0.71 -10.23 15.34
C ILE A 23 -0.02 -11.60 15.49
N HIS A 24 -0.76 -12.70 15.31
CA HIS A 24 -0.21 -14.04 15.48
C HIS A 24 0.55 -14.56 14.26
N PHE A 25 0.24 -14.05 13.08
CA PHE A 25 0.79 -14.49 11.80
C PHE A 25 1.51 -13.35 11.07
N ASN A 26 2.17 -12.44 11.79
CA ASN A 26 2.82 -11.22 11.27
C ASN A 26 3.68 -11.47 10.02
N HIS A 27 4.26 -12.67 9.88
CA HIS A 27 5.04 -13.10 8.71
C HIS A 27 4.22 -13.43 7.44
N TYR A 28 2.92 -13.69 7.58
CA TYR A 28 1.99 -14.03 6.50
C TYR A 28 1.14 -12.84 6.05
N ALA A 29 1.24 -11.68 6.70
CA ALA A 29 0.47 -10.50 6.33
C ALA A 29 0.69 -10.10 4.86
N ASP A 30 1.94 -10.16 4.39
CA ASP A 30 2.30 -9.91 3.00
C ASP A 30 1.71 -10.95 2.05
N ILE A 31 1.65 -12.22 2.46
CA ILE A 31 1.06 -13.31 1.68
C ILE A 31 -0.45 -13.13 1.57
N VAL A 32 -1.11 -12.78 2.67
CA VAL A 32 -2.56 -12.48 2.70
C VAL A 32 -2.86 -11.26 1.84
N MET A 33 -2.03 -10.22 1.89
CA MET A 33 -2.14 -9.05 1.03
C MET A 33 -1.98 -9.42 -0.45
N LEU A 34 -0.91 -10.13 -0.82
CA LEU A 34 -0.68 -10.58 -2.20
C LEU A 34 -1.86 -11.43 -2.71
N ALA A 35 -2.36 -12.35 -1.88
CA ALA A 35 -3.54 -13.14 -2.19
C ALA A 35 -4.80 -12.27 -2.37
N GLY A 36 -5.00 -11.26 -1.53
CA GLY A 36 -6.08 -10.29 -1.64
C GLY A 36 -6.02 -9.46 -2.93
N ILE A 37 -4.84 -8.96 -3.30
CA ILE A 37 -4.65 -8.20 -4.54
C ILE A 37 -4.88 -9.09 -5.76
N ILE A 38 -4.38 -10.33 -5.75
CA ILE A 38 -4.66 -11.33 -6.80
C ILE A 38 -6.16 -11.58 -6.93
N LEU A 39 -6.85 -11.80 -5.80
CA LEU A 39 -8.29 -12.01 -5.78
C LEU A 39 -9.03 -10.81 -6.39
N PHE A 40 -8.62 -9.59 -6.06
CA PHE A 40 -9.20 -8.37 -6.65
C PHE A 40 -8.98 -8.27 -8.15
N CYS A 41 -7.79 -8.60 -8.65
CA CYS A 41 -7.53 -8.69 -10.10
C CYS A 41 -8.51 -9.64 -10.80
N PHE A 42 -8.82 -10.80 -10.20
CA PHE A 42 -9.77 -11.76 -10.76
C PHE A 42 -11.24 -11.31 -10.63
N MET A 43 -11.61 -10.64 -9.54
CA MET A 43 -12.98 -10.16 -9.32
C MET A 43 -13.34 -8.92 -10.16
N ALA A 44 -12.35 -8.12 -10.56
CA ALA A 44 -12.48 -6.90 -11.35
C ALA A 44 -12.67 -7.17 -12.86
N LYS A 45 -13.49 -8.18 -13.22
CA LYS A 45 -13.79 -8.48 -14.63
C LYS A 45 -14.38 -7.23 -15.32
N ASN A 46 -13.85 -6.89 -16.48
CA ASN A 46 -14.18 -5.69 -17.28
C ASN A 46 -13.82 -4.32 -16.66
N LEU A 47 -13.17 -4.26 -15.49
CA LEU A 47 -12.74 -3.00 -14.86
C LEU A 47 -11.24 -2.76 -15.08
N GLU A 48 -10.86 -2.29 -16.28
CA GLU A 48 -9.45 -2.14 -16.68
C GLU A 48 -8.64 -1.24 -15.74
N ASN A 49 -9.21 -0.11 -15.28
CA ASN A 49 -8.54 0.78 -14.33
C ASN A 49 -8.14 0.08 -13.04
N ILE A 50 -9.03 -0.75 -12.48
CA ILE A 50 -8.79 -1.47 -11.24
C ILE A 50 -7.76 -2.56 -11.44
N LYS A 51 -7.83 -3.31 -12.55
CA LYS A 51 -6.80 -4.30 -12.90
C LYS A 51 -5.42 -3.68 -12.96
N HIS A 52 -5.29 -2.52 -13.61
CA HIS A 52 -4.01 -1.82 -13.71
C HIS A 52 -3.47 -1.38 -12.34
N ILE A 53 -4.32 -0.77 -11.51
CA ILE A 53 -3.93 -0.38 -10.14
C ILE A 53 -3.51 -1.61 -9.33
N SER A 54 -4.36 -2.65 -9.29
CA SER A 54 -4.10 -3.87 -8.53
C SER A 54 -2.85 -4.60 -9.04
N ALA A 55 -2.61 -4.65 -10.35
CA ALA A 55 -1.40 -5.25 -10.92
C ALA A 55 -0.13 -4.48 -10.50
N VAL A 56 -0.16 -3.14 -10.53
CA VAL A 56 0.97 -2.32 -10.07
C VAL A 56 1.24 -2.57 -8.59
N LEU A 57 0.20 -2.53 -7.75
CA LEU A 57 0.32 -2.80 -6.32
C LEU A 57 0.90 -4.19 -6.08
N PHE A 58 0.37 -5.22 -6.75
CA PHE A 58 0.86 -6.59 -6.65
C PHE A 58 2.35 -6.71 -6.96
N ILE A 59 2.78 -6.17 -8.10
CA ILE A 59 4.18 -6.25 -8.54
C ILE A 59 5.09 -5.59 -7.51
N VAL A 60 4.73 -4.39 -7.06
CA VAL A 60 5.57 -3.63 -6.14
C VAL A 60 5.62 -4.28 -4.76
N THR A 61 4.50 -4.76 -4.24
CA THR A 61 4.45 -5.54 -2.99
C THR A 61 5.28 -6.83 -3.08
N ALA A 62 5.25 -7.53 -4.21
CA ALA A 62 6.07 -8.73 -4.40
C ALA A 62 7.58 -8.41 -4.40
N ILE A 63 7.97 -7.28 -5.00
CA ILE A 63 9.35 -6.77 -4.97
C ILE A 63 9.75 -6.43 -3.54
N GLU A 64 8.91 -5.69 -2.82
CA GLU A 64 9.13 -5.31 -1.42
C GLU A 64 9.33 -6.53 -0.53
N TYR A 65 8.41 -7.50 -0.60
CA TYR A 65 8.48 -8.76 0.16
C TYR A 65 9.81 -9.50 -0.08
N THR A 66 10.28 -9.52 -1.34
CA THR A 66 11.55 -10.16 -1.70
C THR A 66 12.73 -9.47 -1.02
N PHE A 67 12.80 -8.14 -1.06
CA PHE A 67 13.86 -7.38 -0.40
C PHE A 67 13.80 -7.49 1.12
N VAL A 68 12.62 -7.35 1.72
CA VAL A 68 12.41 -7.47 3.17
C VAL A 68 12.84 -8.85 3.66
N SER A 69 12.40 -9.92 2.98
CA SER A 69 12.80 -11.30 3.29
C SER A 69 14.31 -11.49 3.19
N TYR A 70 14.95 -10.91 2.17
CA TYR A 70 16.40 -10.94 2.04
C TYR A 70 17.11 -10.22 3.21
N PHE A 71 16.67 -9.04 3.61
CA PHE A 71 17.27 -8.32 4.74
C PHE A 71 17.06 -9.02 6.08
N PHE A 72 15.91 -9.66 6.30
CA PHE A 72 15.71 -10.53 7.46
C PHE A 72 16.72 -11.70 7.49
N SER A 73 17.04 -12.28 6.33
CA SER A 73 18.06 -13.33 6.25
C SER A 73 19.47 -12.81 6.58
N LEU A 74 19.80 -11.57 6.23
CA LEU A 74 21.09 -10.96 6.60
C LEU A 74 21.17 -10.69 8.12
N ASN A 75 20.06 -10.30 8.74
CA ASN A 75 19.98 -10.13 10.20
C ASN A 75 20.28 -11.45 10.93
N SER A 76 19.69 -12.56 10.48
CA SER A 76 19.96 -13.88 11.09
C SER A 76 21.38 -14.38 10.86
N MET A 77 22.10 -13.85 9.87
CA MET A 77 23.52 -14.10 9.62
C MET A 77 24.47 -13.21 10.46
N GLY A 78 23.94 -12.35 11.32
CA GLY A 78 24.73 -11.54 12.26
C GLY A 78 24.89 -10.08 11.89
N LEU A 79 24.11 -9.55 10.94
CA LEU A 79 24.10 -8.11 10.65
C LEU A 79 23.61 -7.32 11.88
N PRO A 80 24.32 -6.25 12.31
CA PRO A 80 23.89 -5.42 13.43
C PRO A 80 22.47 -4.87 13.24
N ALA A 81 21.68 -4.85 14.32
CA ALA A 81 20.28 -4.44 14.28
C ALA A 81 20.08 -3.03 13.68
N PHE A 82 20.98 -2.08 13.95
CA PHE A 82 20.87 -0.72 13.41
C PHE A 82 20.99 -0.68 11.88
N GLN A 83 21.86 -1.52 11.30
CA GLN A 83 22.06 -1.63 9.85
C GLN A 83 20.88 -2.36 9.22
N SER A 84 20.43 -3.46 9.83
CA SER A 84 19.24 -4.18 9.38
C SER A 84 18.01 -3.26 9.34
N ASN A 85 17.78 -2.49 10.40
CA ASN A 85 16.66 -1.56 10.47
C ASN A 85 16.79 -0.42 9.45
N ALA A 86 18.00 0.11 9.23
CA ALA A 86 18.22 1.12 8.20
C ALA A 86 17.91 0.59 6.80
N LEU A 87 18.32 -0.65 6.48
CA LEU A 87 18.02 -1.29 5.20
C LEU A 87 16.52 -1.57 5.05
N LEU A 88 15.85 -2.06 6.10
CA LEU A 88 14.42 -2.32 6.09
C LEU A 88 13.61 -1.02 5.87
N PHE A 89 13.76 -0.03 6.75
CA PHE A 89 13.03 1.24 6.62
C PHE A 89 13.40 2.00 5.34
N GLY A 90 14.66 1.95 4.92
CA GLY A 90 15.09 2.55 3.65
C GLY A 90 14.46 1.89 2.43
N THR A 91 14.29 0.56 2.47
CA THR A 91 13.62 -0.19 1.40
C THR A 91 12.15 0.16 1.32
N HIS A 92 11.44 0.14 2.46
CA HIS A 92 10.04 0.57 2.53
C HIS A 92 9.86 1.99 1.98
N LEU A 93 10.69 2.94 2.45
CA LEU A 93 10.66 4.33 1.98
C LEU A 93 10.87 4.44 0.47
N PHE A 94 11.84 3.72 -0.08
CA PHE A 94 12.15 3.75 -1.51
C PHE A 94 11.02 3.13 -2.35
N VAL A 95 10.45 2.02 -1.90
CA VAL A 95 9.33 1.35 -2.53
C VAL A 95 8.10 2.26 -2.53
N ASP A 96 7.75 2.85 -1.38
CA ASP A 96 6.58 3.72 -1.24
C ASP A 96 6.73 5.03 -2.04
N LEU A 97 7.94 5.60 -2.10
CA LEU A 97 8.24 6.72 -3.00
C LEU A 97 8.06 6.33 -4.46
N THR A 98 8.58 5.17 -4.87
CA THR A 98 8.44 4.67 -6.24
C THR A 98 6.97 4.50 -6.59
N LEU A 99 6.18 3.90 -5.68
CA LEU A 99 4.76 3.70 -5.90
C LEU A 99 3.99 5.02 -5.95
N LEU A 100 4.33 5.99 -5.10
CA LEU A 100 3.76 7.33 -5.14
C LEU A 100 3.95 7.99 -6.51
N PHE A 101 5.15 7.87 -7.10
CA PHE A 101 5.40 8.35 -8.47
C PHE A 101 4.63 7.57 -9.53
N VAL A 102 4.56 6.24 -9.41
CA VAL A 102 3.80 5.40 -10.35
C VAL A 102 2.31 5.76 -10.30
N LEU A 103 1.74 5.92 -9.11
CA LEU A 103 0.34 6.32 -8.92
C LEU A 103 0.06 7.73 -9.47
N LYS A 104 0.97 8.69 -9.25
CA LYS A 104 0.88 10.03 -9.83
C LYS A 104 0.76 10.00 -11.36
N TYR A 105 1.43 9.06 -12.01
CA TYR A 105 1.42 8.91 -13.47
C TYR A 105 0.59 7.73 -13.97
N ARG A 106 -0.26 7.13 -13.11
CA ARG A 106 -0.98 5.87 -13.38
C ARG A 106 -1.74 5.89 -14.70
N VAL A 107 -2.54 6.93 -14.91
CA VAL A 107 -3.37 7.07 -16.13
C VAL A 107 -2.50 7.15 -17.38
N ARG A 108 -1.41 7.92 -17.35
CA ARG A 108 -0.50 8.05 -18.50
C ARG A 108 0.21 6.73 -18.82
N LEU A 109 0.65 6.01 -17.79
CA LEU A 109 1.28 4.70 -17.94
C LEU A 109 0.29 3.66 -18.50
N SER A 110 -0.94 3.64 -17.96
CA SER A 110 -2.00 2.73 -18.39
C SER A 110 -2.45 3.01 -19.83
N LEU A 111 -2.62 4.28 -20.21
CA LEU A 111 -2.92 4.67 -21.59
C LEU A 111 -1.81 4.25 -22.56
N ARG A 112 -0.54 4.42 -22.18
CA ARG A 112 0.59 4.00 -23.01
C ARG A 112 0.60 2.48 -23.20
N TYR A 113 0.23 1.72 -22.18
CA TYR A 113 0.10 0.26 -22.26
C TYR A 113 -1.06 -0.16 -23.16
N ILE A 114 -2.28 0.32 -22.91
CA ILE A 114 -3.47 -0.06 -23.68
C ILE A 114 -3.36 0.34 -25.15
N ARG A 115 -2.80 1.51 -25.47
CA ARG A 115 -2.55 1.90 -26.87
C ARG A 115 -1.65 0.94 -27.64
N ARG A 116 -0.83 0.14 -26.95
CA ARG A 116 0.05 -0.87 -27.56
C ARG A 116 -0.59 -2.25 -27.61
N THR A 117 -1.38 -2.63 -26.61
CA THR A 117 -1.94 -3.99 -26.49
C THR A 117 -3.35 -4.12 -27.05
N THR A 118 -4.20 -3.11 -26.83
CA THR A 118 -5.62 -3.11 -27.21
C THR A 118 -6.04 -1.69 -27.58
N PRO A 119 -5.59 -1.18 -28.75
CA PRO A 119 -5.76 0.22 -29.11
C PRO A 119 -7.22 0.67 -29.16
N ASP A 120 -8.16 -0.23 -29.48
CA ASP A 120 -9.60 0.09 -29.55
C ASP A 120 -10.24 0.34 -28.19
N ASN A 121 -9.63 -0.13 -27.10
CA ASN A 121 -10.17 -0.03 -25.74
C ASN A 121 -9.55 1.12 -24.92
N TRP A 122 -8.87 2.08 -25.55
CA TRP A 122 -8.15 3.14 -24.83
C TRP A 122 -9.08 4.03 -23.98
N ARG A 123 -10.36 4.14 -24.34
CA ARG A 123 -11.37 4.94 -23.62
C ARG A 123 -11.74 4.36 -22.25
N SER A 124 -11.49 3.07 -22.02
CA SER A 124 -11.70 2.44 -20.71
C SER A 124 -10.75 2.95 -19.63
N ILE A 125 -9.67 3.65 -19.99
CA ILE A 125 -8.69 4.18 -19.05
C ILE A 125 -8.99 5.65 -18.74
N TYR A 126 -9.32 5.91 -17.48
CA TYR A 126 -9.59 7.24 -16.96
C TYR A 126 -9.12 7.35 -15.50
N MET A 127 -9.15 8.59 -14.99
CA MET A 127 -8.88 8.88 -13.59
C MET A 127 -10.09 8.45 -12.75
N THR A 128 -9.90 7.48 -11.86
CA THR A 128 -10.94 7.03 -10.94
C THR A 128 -10.82 7.80 -9.62
N TYR A 129 -11.85 7.71 -8.76
CA TYR A 129 -11.78 8.26 -7.40
C TYR A 129 -10.68 7.60 -6.56
N ALA A 130 -10.24 6.39 -6.92
CA ALA A 130 -9.15 5.69 -6.25
C ALA A 130 -7.81 6.42 -6.39
N ASP A 131 -7.53 7.03 -7.54
CA ASP A 131 -6.21 7.60 -7.84
C ASP A 131 -5.76 8.66 -6.82
N PRO A 132 -6.53 9.73 -6.53
CA PRO A 132 -6.12 10.72 -5.54
C PRO A 132 -6.13 10.16 -4.11
N ILE A 133 -7.03 9.23 -3.79
CA ILE A 133 -7.11 8.62 -2.44
C ILE A 133 -5.87 7.74 -2.19
N LEU A 134 -5.54 6.86 -3.13
CA LEU A 134 -4.35 6.01 -3.05
C LEU A 134 -3.07 6.85 -3.04
N TYR A 135 -2.98 7.90 -3.85
CA TYR A 135 -1.86 8.84 -3.78
C TYR A 135 -1.72 9.45 -2.38
N GLY A 136 -2.83 9.90 -1.77
CA GLY A 136 -2.84 10.43 -0.41
C GLY A 136 -2.39 9.40 0.63
N ILE A 137 -2.88 8.16 0.55
CA ILE A 137 -2.48 7.08 1.46
C ILE A 137 -0.98 6.79 1.33
N TYR A 138 -0.44 6.66 0.10
CA TYR A 138 0.98 6.42 -0.11
C TYR A 138 1.87 7.60 0.27
N PHE A 139 1.36 8.82 0.21
CA PHE A 139 2.07 9.97 0.76
C PHE A 139 2.23 9.84 2.28
N VAL A 140 1.20 9.35 2.99
CA VAL A 140 1.30 9.10 4.44
C VAL A 140 2.22 7.93 4.75
N PHE A 141 2.22 6.86 3.94
CA PHE A 141 3.22 5.79 4.03
C PHE A 141 4.66 6.33 4.00
N VAL A 142 4.97 7.20 3.02
CA VAL A 142 6.28 7.85 2.91
C VAL A 142 6.64 8.66 4.17
N ILE A 143 5.67 9.37 4.77
CA ILE A 143 5.91 10.12 6.02
C ILE A 143 6.25 9.17 7.16
N VAL A 144 5.50 8.07 7.32
CA VAL A 144 5.74 7.08 8.37
C VAL A 144 7.12 6.45 8.21
N ASP A 145 7.49 6.08 6.99
CA ASP A 145 8.78 5.45 6.70
C ASP A 145 9.94 6.42 6.89
N LEU A 146 9.78 7.68 6.46
CA LEU A 146 10.77 8.72 6.68
C LEU A 146 10.97 8.97 8.18
N ALA A 147 9.90 8.98 8.96
CA ALA A 147 9.96 9.14 10.40
C ALA A 147 10.64 7.93 11.08
N ALA A 148 10.34 6.71 10.64
CA ALA A 148 10.97 5.49 11.16
C ALA A 148 12.47 5.41 10.82
N PHE A 149 12.82 5.73 9.58
CA PHE A 149 14.20 5.79 9.12
C PHE A 149 14.98 6.89 9.84
N GLY A 150 14.40 8.09 9.96
CA GLY A 150 14.98 9.21 10.71
C GLY A 150 15.18 8.89 12.19
N GLU A 151 14.16 8.29 12.84
CA GLU A 151 14.27 7.83 14.23
C GLU A 151 15.38 6.78 14.37
N ASN A 152 15.51 5.84 13.44
CA ASN A 152 16.61 4.87 13.45
C ASN A 152 17.98 5.53 13.35
N ILE A 153 18.16 6.57 12.52
CA ILE A 153 19.41 7.34 12.45
C ILE A 153 19.67 8.06 13.77
N ILE A 154 18.67 8.78 14.30
CA ILE A 154 18.79 9.61 15.51
C ILE A 154 19.15 8.75 16.73
N ARG A 155 18.56 7.55 16.87
CA ARG A 155 18.89 6.62 17.96
C ARG A 155 20.31 6.06 17.88
N ASN A 156 20.85 5.96 16.67
CA ASN A 156 22.12 5.31 16.38
C ASN A 156 23.21 6.30 15.96
N LEU A 157 23.10 7.58 16.37
CA LEU A 157 24.06 8.64 16.04
C LEU A 157 25.50 8.31 16.43
N GLU A 158 25.70 7.50 17.49
CA GLU A 158 27.03 7.01 17.88
C GLU A 158 27.72 6.24 16.76
N TYR A 159 26.98 5.40 16.02
CA TYR A 159 27.49 4.62 14.89
C TYR A 159 27.72 5.47 13.64
N VAL A 160 27.20 6.70 13.63
CA VAL A 160 27.38 7.69 12.55
C VAL A 160 28.54 8.65 12.88
N GLY A 161 29.25 8.44 13.99
CA GLY A 161 30.44 9.22 14.37
C GLY A 161 30.16 10.41 15.30
N VAL A 162 28.96 10.49 15.88
CA VAL A 162 28.62 11.51 16.88
C VAL A 162 29.11 11.08 18.26
N ASN A 163 29.54 12.04 19.07
CA ASN A 163 29.99 11.77 20.44
C ASN A 163 28.88 11.09 21.27
N GLU A 164 29.24 10.02 21.98
CA GLU A 164 28.34 9.22 22.82
C GLU A 164 27.57 10.06 23.86
N SER A 165 28.23 11.05 24.48
CA SER A 165 27.61 11.93 25.48
C SER A 165 26.41 12.72 24.91
N PHE A 166 26.47 13.08 23.62
CA PHE A 166 25.37 13.72 22.91
C PHE A 166 24.39 12.67 22.35
N ALA A 167 24.85 11.52 21.86
CA ALA A 167 23.97 10.49 21.30
C ALA A 167 23.03 9.86 22.35
N LYS A 168 23.50 9.72 23.60
CA LYS A 168 22.75 9.09 24.71
C LYS A 168 21.37 9.67 24.96
N GLN A 169 21.19 10.98 24.74
CA GLN A 169 19.89 11.62 24.96
C GLN A 169 18.80 11.12 24.00
N PHE A 170 19.19 10.52 22.87
CA PHE A 170 18.29 10.08 21.81
C PHE A 170 18.06 8.56 21.78
N TRP A 171 18.78 7.76 22.56
CA TRP A 171 18.67 6.29 22.55
C TRP A 171 17.26 5.78 22.89
N SER A 172 16.54 6.52 23.74
CA SER A 172 15.18 6.19 24.18
C SER A 172 14.08 6.62 23.22
N TRP A 173 14.39 7.40 22.18
CA TRP A 173 13.41 7.84 21.20
C TRP A 173 12.98 6.66 20.34
N SER A 174 11.84 6.04 20.66
CA SER A 174 11.39 4.82 19.98
C SER A 174 9.90 4.84 19.61
N TRP A 175 9.30 6.02 19.42
CA TRP A 175 7.85 6.15 19.29
C TRP A 175 7.36 5.60 17.95
N VAL A 176 7.97 6.04 16.84
CA VAL A 176 7.62 5.53 15.51
C VAL A 176 8.03 4.08 15.40
N TYR A 177 9.25 3.73 15.85
CA TYR A 177 9.77 2.38 15.78
C TYR A 177 8.84 1.35 16.43
N LYS A 178 8.30 1.66 17.63
CA LYS A 178 7.40 0.74 18.35
C LYS A 178 6.02 0.63 17.72
N ASN A 179 5.55 1.66 17.02
CA ASN A 179 4.22 1.69 16.41
C ASN A 179 4.25 1.44 14.90
N TYR A 180 5.43 1.23 14.31
CA TYR A 180 5.64 1.19 12.87
C TYR A 180 4.73 0.17 12.17
N GLU A 181 4.70 -1.07 12.67
CA GLU A 181 3.86 -2.13 12.12
C GLU A 181 2.37 -1.78 12.19
N ILE A 182 1.93 -1.18 13.30
CA ILE A 182 0.52 -0.77 13.48
C ILE A 182 0.17 0.34 12.50
N LEU A 183 1.03 1.35 12.36
CA LEU A 183 0.82 2.46 11.43
C LEU A 183 0.75 1.96 9.98
N LYS A 184 1.68 1.10 9.55
CA LYS A 184 1.68 0.50 8.21
C LYS A 184 0.42 -0.36 7.99
N SER A 185 -0.02 -1.11 9.00
CA SER A 185 -1.24 -1.93 8.92
C SER A 185 -2.51 -1.11 8.73
N ILE A 186 -2.63 0.03 9.44
CA ILE A 186 -3.76 0.94 9.29
C ILE A 186 -3.80 1.49 7.86
N LEU A 187 -2.67 1.97 7.35
CA LEU A 187 -2.57 2.50 5.99
C LEU A 187 -2.86 1.43 4.95
N LEU A 188 -2.39 0.20 5.15
CA LEU A 188 -2.68 -0.93 4.28
C LEU A 188 -4.18 -1.28 4.26
N SER A 189 -4.84 -1.24 5.42
CA SER A 189 -6.30 -1.40 5.50
C SER A 189 -7.03 -0.32 4.70
N CYS A 190 -6.54 0.92 4.72
CA CYS A 190 -7.07 1.99 3.87
C CYS A 190 -6.88 1.70 2.37
N VAL A 191 -5.73 1.14 1.94
CA VAL A 191 -5.51 0.74 0.54
C VAL A 191 -6.54 -0.31 0.11
N ILE A 192 -6.68 -1.40 0.89
CA ILE A 192 -7.63 -2.48 0.59
C ILE A 192 -9.06 -1.95 0.54
N THR A 193 -9.44 -1.12 1.51
CA THR A 193 -10.77 -0.49 1.57
C THR A 193 -11.02 0.41 0.36
N THR A 194 -10.02 1.18 -0.07
CA THR A 194 -10.12 2.04 -1.26
C THR A 194 -10.33 1.23 -2.53
N LEU A 195 -9.60 0.12 -2.68
CA LEU A 195 -9.79 -0.79 -3.82
C LEU A 195 -11.20 -1.38 -3.83
N LEU A 196 -11.68 -1.88 -2.69
CA LEU A 196 -13.03 -2.44 -2.55
C LEU A 196 -14.13 -1.42 -2.84
N ALA A 197 -14.01 -0.21 -2.28
CA ALA A 197 -14.95 0.87 -2.52
C ALA A 197 -14.98 1.26 -4.01
N THR A 198 -13.82 1.30 -4.66
CA THR A 198 -13.72 1.60 -6.09
C THR A 198 -14.38 0.51 -6.94
N ILE A 199 -14.16 -0.77 -6.63
CA ILE A 199 -14.85 -1.88 -7.32
C ILE A 199 -16.37 -1.72 -7.21
N PHE A 200 -16.87 -1.40 -6.02
CA PHE A 200 -18.29 -1.22 -5.79
C PHE A 200 -18.87 -0.06 -6.59
N VAL A 201 -18.20 1.09 -6.59
CA VAL A 201 -18.63 2.29 -7.33
C VAL A 201 -18.56 2.06 -8.84
N GLU A 202 -17.46 1.51 -9.35
CA GLU A 202 -17.28 1.31 -10.80
C GLU A 202 -18.22 0.24 -11.36
N ARG A 203 -18.68 -0.72 -10.55
CA ARG A 203 -19.73 -1.68 -10.97
C ARG A 203 -21.12 -1.06 -11.07
N GLN A 204 -21.35 0.09 -10.44
CA GLN A 204 -22.63 0.79 -10.50
C GLN A 204 -22.69 1.80 -11.64
N ARG A 205 -21.56 2.03 -12.33
CA ARG A 205 -21.50 2.97 -13.44
C ARG A 205 -22.14 2.31 -14.68
N PRO A 206 -23.05 2.99 -15.40
CA PRO A 206 -23.53 2.51 -16.69
C PRO A 206 -22.34 2.39 -17.66
N ASP A 207 -22.40 1.40 -18.57
CA ASP A 207 -21.32 1.18 -19.51
C ASP A 207 -21.19 2.42 -20.42
N ALA A 208 -19.96 2.77 -20.81
CA ALA A 208 -19.70 3.98 -21.61
C ALA A 208 -20.42 3.99 -22.98
N ALA A 209 -20.91 2.83 -23.45
CA ALA A 209 -21.75 2.73 -24.64
C ALA A 209 -23.19 3.24 -24.39
N ASP A 210 -23.71 3.04 -23.17
CA ASP A 210 -25.05 3.47 -22.77
C ASP A 210 -25.10 5.00 -22.57
N GLU A 211 -23.99 5.62 -22.14
CA GLU A 211 -23.88 7.09 -22.02
C GLU A 211 -24.01 7.79 -23.40
N GLU A 212 -23.41 7.24 -24.46
CA GLU A 212 -23.54 7.81 -25.82
C GLU A 212 -24.96 7.61 -26.40
N GLU A 213 -25.64 6.49 -26.15
CA GLU A 213 -27.04 6.29 -26.56
C GLU A 213 -28.01 7.21 -25.80
N LEU A 214 -27.74 7.47 -24.52
CA LEU A 214 -28.52 8.41 -23.70
C LEU A 214 -28.30 9.88 -24.12
N GLU A 215 -27.07 10.26 -24.48
CA GLU A 215 -26.75 11.61 -24.97
C GLU A 215 -27.20 11.84 -26.42
N GLN A 216 -27.23 10.80 -27.27
CA GLN A 216 -27.75 10.91 -28.64
C GLN A 216 -29.28 10.77 -28.72
N GLY A 217 -29.92 10.28 -27.66
CA GLY A 217 -31.37 10.14 -27.52
C GLY A 217 -32.10 11.30 -26.83
N SER A 218 -31.38 12.34 -26.38
CA SER A 218 -31.93 13.56 -25.75
C SER A 218 -31.83 14.78 -26.67
#